data_AF-A0A976GY64-F1
#
_entry.id   AF-A0A976GY64-F1
#
_cell.length_a   1.000
_cell.length_b   1.000
_cell.length_c   1.000
_cell.angle_alpha   90.00
_cell.angle_beta   90.00
_cell.angle_gamma   90.00
#
_symmetry.space_group_name_H-M   'P 1'
#
loop_
_entity.id
_entity.type
_entity.pdbx_description
1 polymer ?
#
loop_
_entity_poly.entity_id
_entity_poly.type
_entity_poly.pdbx_seq_one_letter_code
_entity_poly.pdbx_strand_id
1 'polypeptide(L)'
;MKRIFGVFFVLGLTISTLASNLPTKAQSNLNSGKTGKSSNIAATDVRVFRNPTEGENIPVDVVIKGASGLSDKARQQGANAFCKANQYTEAVSFDYERDGSVGTMQWNPKSEQWEFCQKCTMYLTKVTCK
;
A
#
# COMPACT_ATOMS: atom_id res chain seq x y z
N MET A 1 21.30 -49.61 -40.18
CA MET A 1 19.87 -49.97 -40.01
C MET A 1 19.16 -48.84 -39.26
N LYS A 2 17.91 -48.49 -39.67
CA LYS A 2 16.94 -47.51 -39.11
C LYS A 2 17.37 -46.01 -39.18
N ARG A 3 16.84 -45.15 -40.08
CA ARG A 3 15.48 -44.52 -40.20
C ARG A 3 15.13 -43.70 -38.94
N ILE A 4 14.89 -42.37 -38.95
CA ILE A 4 13.74 -41.59 -39.48
C ILE A 4 14.06 -40.08 -39.25
N PHE A 5 14.06 -39.22 -40.28
CA PHE A 5 13.09 -38.14 -40.58
C PHE A 5 12.59 -37.25 -39.42
N GLY A 6 12.66 -35.92 -39.60
CA GLY A 6 11.75 -34.99 -38.92
C GLY A 6 12.30 -33.60 -38.61
N VAL A 7 12.41 -32.74 -39.62
CA VAL A 7 12.40 -31.27 -39.46
C VAL A 7 10.95 -30.86 -39.24
N PHE A 8 10.63 -30.02 -38.25
CA PHE A 8 9.68 -28.90 -38.38
C PHE A 8 9.77 -27.95 -37.18
N PHE A 9 9.94 -26.68 -37.53
CA PHE A 9 9.99 -25.49 -36.70
C PHE A 9 8.56 -25.07 -36.33
N VAL A 10 8.25 -24.84 -35.06
CA VAL A 10 7.10 -24.00 -34.66
C VAL A 10 7.49 -23.17 -33.43
N LEU A 11 7.59 -21.85 -33.63
CA LEU A 11 7.61 -20.86 -32.56
C LEU A 11 6.29 -20.96 -31.78
N GLY A 12 6.38 -21.29 -30.49
CA GLY A 12 5.28 -21.19 -29.54
C GLY A 12 5.51 -20.04 -28.56
N LEU A 13 5.08 -18.83 -28.94
CA LEU A 13 4.83 -17.73 -28.01
C LEU A 13 3.71 -18.15 -27.05
N THR A 14 4.04 -18.49 -25.81
CA THR A 14 3.04 -18.65 -24.75
C THR A 14 3.01 -17.38 -23.91
N ILE A 15 2.12 -16.47 -24.30
CA ILE A 15 1.70 -15.35 -23.46
C ILE A 15 0.80 -15.96 -22.38
N SER A 16 1.37 -16.24 -21.21
CA SER A 16 0.55 -16.58 -20.04
C SER A 16 -0.05 -15.30 -19.49
N THR A 17 -1.32 -15.09 -19.82
CA THR A 17 -2.20 -14.08 -19.23
C THR A 17 -2.23 -14.26 -17.71
N LEU A 18 -1.67 -13.29 -16.96
CA LEU A 18 -1.94 -13.16 -15.54
C LEU A 18 -3.42 -12.82 -15.36
N ALA A 19 -4.21 -13.82 -14.98
CA ALA A 19 -5.56 -13.62 -14.49
C ALA A 19 -5.49 -13.03 -13.09
N SER A 20 -5.70 -11.71 -13.00
CA SER A 20 -5.92 -10.98 -11.75
C SER A 20 -7.24 -11.43 -11.12
N ASN A 21 -7.20 -12.42 -10.23
CA ASN A 21 -8.30 -12.69 -9.31
C ASN A 21 -8.13 -11.83 -8.05
N LEU A 22 -8.52 -10.56 -8.12
CA LEU A 22 -8.77 -9.77 -6.91
C LEU A 22 -10.21 -10.02 -6.45
N PRO A 23 -10.44 -10.47 -5.20
CA PRO A 23 -11.76 -10.47 -4.61
C PRO A 23 -12.24 -9.03 -4.42
N THR A 24 -13.27 -8.68 -5.16
CA THR A 24 -14.09 -7.47 -5.00
C THR A 24 -14.97 -7.64 -3.76
N LYS A 25 -14.46 -7.25 -2.59
CA LYS A 25 -15.32 -6.82 -1.47
C LYS A 25 -14.68 -5.65 -0.74
N ALA A 26 -15.07 -4.47 -1.22
CA ALA A 26 -15.11 -3.29 -0.40
C ALA A 26 -16.02 -3.54 0.81
N GLN A 27 -15.52 -3.33 2.02
CA GLN A 27 -16.33 -2.86 3.12
C GLN A 27 -15.80 -1.50 3.56
N SER A 28 -16.21 -0.48 2.83
CA SER A 28 -16.24 0.89 3.32
C SER A 28 -17.29 0.95 4.43
N ASN A 29 -16.87 1.09 5.69
CA ASN A 29 -17.79 1.53 6.73
C ASN A 29 -17.85 3.06 6.66
N LEU A 30 -18.66 3.55 5.74
CA LEU A 30 -18.93 4.96 5.54
C LEU A 30 -20.16 5.31 6.38
N ASN A 31 -19.95 5.93 7.54
CA ASN A 31 -21.03 6.65 8.19
C ASN A 31 -20.95 8.14 7.84
N SER A 32 -22.04 8.58 7.21
CA SER A 32 -22.51 9.95 7.03
C SER A 32 -22.14 10.67 5.72
N GLY A 33 -23.09 10.62 4.76
CA GLY A 33 -23.45 11.80 3.97
C GLY A 33 -23.34 11.71 2.44
N LYS A 34 -24.44 11.31 1.80
CA LYS A 34 -24.98 11.79 0.50
C LYS A 34 -24.11 11.68 -0.79
N THR A 35 -24.51 10.72 -1.63
CA THR A 35 -24.47 10.66 -3.12
C THR A 35 -23.71 11.73 -3.92
N GLY A 36 -22.76 11.32 -4.76
CA GLY A 36 -22.35 12.10 -5.94
C GLY A 36 -21.04 11.66 -6.61
N LYS A 37 -21.17 11.08 -7.82
CA LYS A 37 -20.32 11.24 -9.03
C LYS A 37 -18.79 11.28 -8.86
N SER A 38 -18.12 10.34 -9.53
CA SER A 38 -16.69 10.37 -9.87
C SER A 38 -16.28 11.77 -10.35
N SER A 39 -15.63 12.53 -9.47
CA SER A 39 -14.98 13.78 -9.81
C SER A 39 -13.49 13.54 -9.74
N ASN A 40 -12.80 13.84 -10.85
CA ASN A 40 -11.36 14.07 -10.86
C ASN A 40 -11.00 14.88 -9.61
N ILE A 41 -10.29 14.25 -8.67
CA ILE A 41 -9.89 14.89 -7.41
C ILE A 41 -8.85 15.93 -7.80
N ALA A 42 -9.33 17.16 -7.99
CA ALA A 42 -8.50 18.34 -8.15
C ALA A 42 -7.69 18.54 -6.86
N ALA A 43 -6.43 18.95 -7.03
CA ALA A 43 -5.33 19.02 -6.07
C ALA A 43 -5.54 19.97 -4.85
N THR A 44 -6.71 19.91 -4.21
CA THR A 44 -7.13 20.77 -3.10
C THR A 44 -7.82 20.03 -1.96
N ASP A 45 -8.13 18.74 -2.09
CA ASP A 45 -8.83 18.01 -1.04
C ASP A 45 -7.83 17.53 0.03
N VAL A 46 -7.95 18.10 1.23
CA VAL A 46 -7.14 17.71 2.40
C VAL A 46 -7.96 16.78 3.27
N ARG A 47 -7.45 15.58 3.55
CA ARG A 47 -8.15 14.59 4.38
C ARG A 47 -7.33 14.17 5.58
N VAL A 48 -8.00 14.03 6.72
CA VAL A 48 -7.39 13.53 7.96
C VAL A 48 -7.83 12.09 8.21
N PHE A 49 -6.87 11.19 8.40
CA PHE A 49 -7.06 9.82 8.81
C PHE A 49 -6.62 9.66 10.27
N ARG A 50 -7.46 9.05 11.11
CA ARG A 50 -7.14 8.72 12.50
C ARG A 50 -6.97 7.21 12.64
N ASN A 51 -5.94 6.79 13.35
CA ASN A 51 -5.51 5.40 13.48
C ASN A 51 -5.51 4.66 12.12
N PRO A 52 -4.74 5.15 11.13
CA PRO A 52 -4.68 4.52 9.82
C PRO A 52 -4.18 3.07 9.94
N THR A 53 -4.90 2.17 9.28
CA THR A 53 -4.62 0.74 9.27
C THR A 53 -4.65 0.20 7.85
N GLU A 54 -3.87 -0.85 7.61
CA GLU A 54 -3.86 -1.63 6.37
C GLU A 54 -4.11 -3.11 6.72
N GLY A 55 -4.65 -3.90 5.79
CA GLY A 55 -4.93 -5.32 6.02
C GLY A 55 -5.93 -5.55 7.16
N GLU A 56 -5.62 -6.46 8.08
CA GLU A 56 -6.51 -6.93 9.17
C GLU A 56 -6.71 -5.90 10.30
N ASN A 57 -6.95 -4.63 9.96
CA ASN A 57 -6.92 -3.49 10.87
C ASN A 57 -5.58 -3.37 11.62
N ILE A 58 -4.49 -3.75 10.95
CA ILE A 58 -3.15 -3.65 11.51
C ILE A 58 -2.66 -2.21 11.33
N PRO A 59 -2.15 -1.54 12.39
CA PRO A 59 -1.68 -0.16 12.29
C PRO A 59 -0.56 0.01 11.27
N VAL A 60 -0.54 1.16 10.61
CA VAL A 60 0.50 1.48 9.61
C VAL A 60 1.75 2.00 10.30
N ASP A 61 2.91 1.41 9.98
CA ASP A 61 4.20 1.96 10.38
C ASP A 61 4.42 3.32 9.72
N VAL A 62 4.79 4.31 10.52
CA VAL A 62 5.17 5.63 10.01
C VAL A 62 6.46 5.57 9.21
N VAL A 63 7.30 4.55 9.39
CA VAL A 63 8.57 4.36 8.69
C VAL A 63 8.51 3.24 7.66
N ILE A 64 9.14 3.47 6.51
CA ILE A 64 9.28 2.48 5.43
C ILE A 64 10.26 1.35 5.77
N LYS A 65 10.14 0.23 5.06
CA LYS A 65 10.98 -0.96 5.26
C LYS A 65 12.47 -0.68 5.08
N GLY A 66 13.25 -1.12 6.06
CA GLY A 66 14.72 -1.01 6.06
C GLY A 66 15.26 0.37 6.41
N ALA A 67 14.40 1.32 6.79
CA ALA A 67 14.82 2.64 7.24
C ALA A 67 14.85 2.75 8.77
N SER A 68 15.66 3.69 9.27
CA SER A 68 15.76 3.95 10.69
C SER A 68 14.53 4.69 11.20
N GLY A 69 13.96 4.17 12.28
CA GLY A 69 12.87 4.80 13.03
C GLY A 69 13.17 6.21 13.56
N LEU A 70 14.45 6.58 13.66
CA LEU A 70 14.90 7.89 14.13
C LEU A 70 14.93 8.95 13.03
N SER A 71 14.92 8.56 11.75
CA SER A 71 14.99 9.48 10.62
C SER A 71 13.65 10.17 10.35
N ASP A 72 13.60 11.50 10.46
CA ASP A 72 12.44 12.30 10.03
C ASP A 72 12.06 12.03 8.58
N LYS A 73 13.06 11.90 7.71
CA LYS A 73 12.85 11.59 6.29
C LYS A 73 12.15 10.24 6.11
N ALA A 74 12.57 9.21 6.85
CA ALA A 74 11.94 7.90 6.76
C ALA A 74 10.48 7.92 7.25
N ARG A 75 10.21 8.70 8.31
CA ARG A 75 8.85 8.92 8.83
C ARG A 75 7.96 9.64 7.82
N GLN A 76 8.46 10.73 7.23
CA GLN A 76 7.75 11.44 6.17
C GLN A 76 7.49 10.53 4.97
N GLN A 77 8.44 9.67 4.60
CA GLN A 77 8.28 8.73 3.50
C GLN A 77 7.21 7.67 3.77
N GLY A 78 7.12 7.12 4.99
CA GLY A 78 6.07 6.15 5.31
C GLY A 78 4.69 6.80 5.40
N ALA A 79 4.58 8.00 5.98
CA ALA A 79 3.35 8.78 5.94
C ALA A 79 2.92 9.12 4.50
N ASN A 80 3.85 9.51 3.64
CA ASN A 80 3.59 9.76 2.23
C ASN A 80 3.13 8.48 1.49
N ALA A 81 3.72 7.33 1.81
CA ALA A 81 3.31 6.06 1.21
C ALA A 81 1.85 5.75 1.54
N PHE A 82 1.42 5.98 2.78
CA PHE A 82 0.01 5.85 3.18
C PHE A 82 -0.91 6.79 2.39
N CYS A 83 -0.56 8.07 2.29
CA CYS A 83 -1.37 9.02 1.54
C CYS A 83 -1.47 8.64 0.05
N LYS A 84 -0.38 8.20 -0.57
CA LYS A 84 -0.37 7.73 -1.96
C LYS A 84 -1.22 6.49 -2.17
N ALA A 85 -1.18 5.53 -1.24
CA ALA A 85 -2.06 4.36 -1.27
C ALA A 85 -3.55 4.75 -1.21
N ASN A 86 -3.85 5.90 -0.58
CA ASN A 86 -5.19 6.46 -0.46
C ASN A 86 -5.54 7.52 -1.53
N GLN A 87 -4.80 7.54 -2.65
CA GLN A 87 -5.02 8.46 -3.79
C GLN A 87 -4.79 9.96 -3.49
N TYR A 88 -3.93 10.25 -2.50
CA TYR A 88 -3.43 11.59 -2.23
C TYR A 88 -1.97 11.72 -2.70
N THR A 89 -1.48 12.95 -2.83
CA THR A 89 -0.12 13.24 -3.28
C THR A 89 0.91 12.97 -2.19
N GLU A 90 0.65 13.48 -0.98
CA GLU A 90 1.59 13.43 0.14
C GLU A 90 0.92 13.63 1.51
N ALA A 91 1.68 13.34 2.57
CA ALA A 91 1.33 13.68 3.94
C ALA A 91 1.85 15.08 4.27
N VAL A 92 0.94 15.98 4.69
CA VAL A 92 1.30 17.34 5.11
C VAL A 92 1.61 17.43 6.61
N SER A 93 1.06 16.50 7.40
CA SER A 93 1.33 16.38 8.83
C SER A 93 0.97 14.97 9.30
N PHE A 94 1.67 14.44 10.30
CA PHE A 94 1.34 13.14 10.89
C PHE A 94 1.79 13.07 12.34
N ASP A 95 1.04 12.29 13.12
CA ASP A 95 1.33 11.93 14.50
C ASP A 95 1.59 10.43 14.55
N TYR A 96 2.50 10.00 15.42
CA TYR A 96 2.88 8.60 15.57
C TYR A 96 3.18 8.26 17.01
N GLU A 97 3.02 6.99 17.35
CA GLU A 97 3.38 6.43 18.65
C GLU A 97 4.35 5.28 18.47
N ARG A 98 4.97 4.87 19.58
CA ARG A 98 5.77 3.64 19.67
C ARG A 98 5.18 2.74 20.73
N ASP A 99 4.61 1.61 20.31
CA ASP A 99 4.13 0.54 21.18
C ASP A 99 4.84 -0.78 20.84
N GLY A 100 5.66 -1.25 21.77
CA GLY A 100 6.42 -2.49 21.65
C GLY A 100 5.60 -3.77 21.48
N SER A 101 4.28 -3.71 21.74
CA SER A 101 3.40 -4.87 21.77
C SER A 101 2.61 -5.11 20.48
N VAL A 102 2.58 -4.13 19.57
CA VAL A 102 1.75 -4.16 18.36
C VAL A 102 2.65 -4.23 17.13
N GLY A 103 2.48 -5.25 16.30
CA GLY A 103 3.09 -5.31 14.97
C GLY A 103 2.37 -4.38 13.99
N THR A 104 3.07 -3.92 12.97
CA THR A 104 2.54 -2.89 12.06
C THR A 104 2.68 -3.29 10.59
N MET A 105 1.90 -2.65 9.71
CA MET A 105 2.06 -2.75 8.26
C MET A 105 3.08 -1.72 7.79
N GLN A 106 4.14 -2.18 7.14
CA GLN A 106 5.24 -1.34 6.70
C GLN A 106 5.31 -1.31 5.17
N TRP A 107 5.42 -0.10 4.60
CA TRP A 107 5.55 0.05 3.15
C TRP A 107 6.94 -0.39 2.69
N ASN A 108 6.99 -1.33 1.75
CA ASN A 108 8.21 -1.72 1.08
C ASN A 108 8.32 -0.96 -0.26
N PRO A 109 9.23 0.03 -0.38
CA PRO A 109 9.35 0.82 -1.60
C PRO A 109 9.93 0.03 -2.78
N LYS A 110 10.55 -1.14 -2.55
CA LYS A 110 11.09 -1.97 -3.63
C LYS A 110 10.02 -2.82 -4.30
N SER A 111 9.09 -3.36 -3.52
CA SER A 111 7.97 -4.16 -4.03
C SER A 111 6.72 -3.33 -4.28
N GLU A 112 6.68 -2.09 -3.79
CA GLU A 112 5.49 -1.24 -3.79
C GLU A 112 4.29 -1.95 -3.14
N GLN A 113 4.53 -2.62 -2.00
CA GLN A 113 3.52 -3.34 -1.24
C GLN A 113 3.61 -3.01 0.25
N TRP A 114 2.47 -3.10 0.94
CA TRP A 114 2.41 -3.11 2.40
C TRP A 114 2.70 -4.52 2.91
N GLU A 115 3.66 -4.64 3.83
CA GLU A 115 4.10 -5.92 4.39
C GLU A 115 3.99 -5.88 5.91
N PHE A 116 3.49 -6.95 6.52
CA PHE A 116 3.43 -7.05 7.98
C PHE A 116 4.83 -7.16 8.58
N CYS A 117 5.10 -6.34 9.60
CA CYS A 117 6.32 -6.34 10.36
C CYS A 117 6.01 -6.49 11.85
N GLN A 118 6.15 -7.72 12.36
CA GLN A 118 5.88 -8.04 13.76
C GLN A 118 6.77 -7.27 14.77
N LYS A 119 8.00 -6.90 14.37
CA LYS A 119 8.95 -6.18 15.23
C LYS A 119 8.86 -4.66 15.08
N CYS A 120 8.11 -4.19 14.09
CA CYS A 120 7.87 -2.79 13.87
C CYS A 120 6.77 -2.35 14.83
N THR A 121 7.08 -1.31 15.59
CA THR A 121 6.32 -0.91 16.79
C THR A 121 5.99 0.57 16.77
N MET A 122 6.44 1.27 15.73
CA MET A 122 6.14 2.67 15.53
C MET A 122 5.00 2.75 14.53
N TYR A 123 3.94 3.48 14.82
CA TYR A 123 2.78 3.52 13.94
C TYR A 123 2.11 4.88 13.94
N LEU A 124 1.47 5.20 12.83
CA LEU A 124 0.67 6.40 12.65
C LEU A 124 -0.58 6.35 13.53
N THR A 125 -0.80 7.38 14.34
CA THR A 125 -2.07 7.61 15.07
C THR A 125 -2.94 8.64 14.36
N LYS A 126 -2.33 9.50 13.55
CA LYS A 126 -3.02 10.44 12.68
C LYS A 126 -2.16 10.82 11.48
N VAL A 127 -2.77 11.01 10.33
CA VAL A 127 -2.10 11.54 9.14
C VAL A 127 -3.06 12.44 8.36
N THR A 128 -2.56 13.59 7.92
CA THR A 128 -3.27 14.52 7.05
C THR A 128 -2.67 14.41 5.66
N CYS A 129 -3.49 14.04 4.68
CA CYS A 129 -3.10 13.86 3.28
C CYS A 129 -3.64 14.98 2.41
N LYS A 130 -2.90 15.31 1.34
CA LYS A 130 -3.27 16.26 0.29
C LYS A 130 -2.90 15.70 -1.08
#